data_AF-A0A944GP04-F1
#
_entry.id   AF-A0A944GP04-F1
#
_cell.length_a   1.000
_cell.length_b   1.000
_cell.length_c   1.000
_cell.angle_alpha   90.00
_cell.angle_beta   90.00
_cell.angle_gamma   90.00
#
_symmetry.space_group_name_H-M   'P 1'
#
loop_
_entity.id
_entity.type
_entity.pdbx_description
1 polymer ?
#
loop_
_entity_poly.entity_id
_entity_poly.type
_entity_poly.pdbx_seq_one_letter_code
_entity_poly.pdbx_strand_id
1 'polypeptide(L)'
;MSLTLSAFIEQAIANPVLIIILLLVLGVTAISGVTDAPNAIATVVSTRCMPPNVAIAVAAVFNLVGLIGMTYISTAVAHTMFGMVNFGTDTHAALLAVLAGMVAAIAWGIFCWFMGIPASKSHMLIAGVTGGAIACSGVAGVVPAEWAKVIYGMVFSLVAGFVLGWAVVKVVEKLFARVSRAKANGFFTIFQDICAVCLSFLHGAQDGQKFMSIALLGIALSFGNTEPSADGFPLWLMIICSLAISAGTAIGGKRIIKNVAMDMV
;
A
#
# COMPACT_ATOMS: atom_id res chain seq x y z
N MET A 1 0.03 1.84 26.17
CA MET A 1 -1.15 2.69 26.46
C MET A 1 -1.98 2.59 25.20
N SER A 2 -3.18 2.02 25.27
CA SER A 2 -3.98 1.78 24.06
C SER A 2 -4.28 3.11 23.37
N LEU A 3 -3.94 3.21 22.08
CA LEU A 3 -4.21 4.39 21.25
C LEU A 3 -5.71 4.48 20.94
N THR A 4 -6.49 4.91 21.92
CA THR A 4 -7.93 5.15 21.76
C THR A 4 -8.17 6.38 20.90
N LEU A 5 -9.33 6.43 20.23
CA LEU A 5 -9.71 7.58 19.43
C LEU A 5 -9.82 8.86 20.27
N SER A 6 -10.27 8.76 21.52
CA SER A 6 -10.36 9.90 22.43
C SER A 6 -8.98 10.47 22.77
N ALA A 7 -8.01 9.61 23.11
CA ALA A 7 -6.64 10.04 23.38
C ALA A 7 -5.99 10.67 22.15
N PHE A 8 -6.27 10.12 20.95
CA PHE A 8 -5.83 10.74 19.69
C PHE A 8 -6.43 12.14 19.51
N ILE A 9 -7.73 12.32 19.75
CA ILE A 9 -8.40 13.62 19.60
C ILE A 9 -7.84 14.65 20.58
N GLU A 10 -7.65 14.28 21.84
CA GLU A 10 -7.04 15.15 22.85
C GLU A 10 -5.64 15.58 22.42
N GLN A 11 -4.82 14.64 21.96
CA GLN A 11 -3.47 14.93 21.48
C GLN A 11 -3.47 15.74 20.18
N ALA A 12 -4.44 15.53 19.30
CA ALA A 12 -4.61 16.29 18.07
C ALA A 12 -4.99 17.76 18.33
N ILE A 13 -5.77 18.02 19.39
CA ILE A 13 -6.09 19.38 19.83
C ILE A 13 -4.83 20.06 20.40
N ALA A 14 -4.04 19.33 21.20
CA ALA A 14 -2.79 19.84 21.76
C ALA A 14 -1.68 20.03 20.70
N ASN A 15 -1.63 19.17 19.69
CA ASN A 15 -0.65 19.16 18.61
C ASN A 15 -1.36 19.10 17.24
N PRO A 16 -1.75 20.24 16.65
CA PRO A 16 -2.45 20.30 15.37
C PRO A 16 -1.70 19.61 14.22
N VAL A 17 -0.37 19.50 14.35
CA VAL A 17 0.51 18.76 13.45
C VAL A 17 0.05 17.31 13.23
N LEU A 18 -0.53 16.67 14.24
CA LEU A 18 -1.03 15.30 14.16
C LEU A 18 -2.16 15.15 13.15
N ILE A 19 -3.05 16.16 13.08
CA ILE A 19 -4.15 16.21 12.11
C ILE A 19 -3.56 16.31 10.70
N ILE A 20 -2.51 17.12 10.51
CA ILE A 20 -1.83 17.28 9.22
C ILE A 20 -1.21 15.96 8.78
N ILE A 21 -0.48 15.27 9.66
CA ILE A 21 0.08 13.94 9.36
C ILE A 21 -1.02 12.97 8.94
N LEU A 22 -2.10 12.91 9.71
CA LEU A 22 -3.20 11.99 9.41
C LEU A 22 -3.82 12.30 8.05
N LEU A 23 -4.07 13.58 7.73
CA LEU A 23 -4.60 13.99 6.44
C LEU A 23 -3.65 13.66 5.28
N LEU A 24 -2.35 13.88 5.44
CA LEU A 24 -1.35 13.51 4.44
C LEU A 24 -1.32 12.00 4.22
N VAL A 25 -1.35 11.21 5.30
CA VAL A 25 -1.37 9.74 5.22
C VAL A 25 -2.64 9.24 4.55
N LEU A 26 -3.81 9.76 4.91
CA LEU A 26 -5.07 9.41 4.26
C LEU A 26 -5.07 9.83 2.78
N GLY A 27 -4.53 11.01 2.47
CA GLY A 27 -4.37 11.51 1.10
C GLY A 27 -3.50 10.60 0.25
N VAL A 28 -2.31 10.24 0.71
CA VAL A 28 -1.41 9.33 -0.03
C VAL A 28 -2.00 7.93 -0.14
N THR A 29 -2.70 7.45 0.89
CA THR A 29 -3.39 6.15 0.88
C THR A 29 -4.49 6.13 -0.19
N ALA A 30 -5.27 7.20 -0.29
CA ALA A 30 -6.27 7.36 -1.34
C ALA A 30 -5.63 7.46 -2.73
N ILE A 31 -4.52 8.19 -2.88
CA ILE A 31 -3.77 8.26 -4.15
C ILE A 31 -3.25 6.87 -4.55
N SER A 32 -2.78 6.06 -3.60
CA SER A 32 -2.41 4.66 -3.86
C SER A 32 -3.60 3.87 -4.41
N GLY A 33 -4.77 4.00 -3.77
CA GLY A 33 -6.01 3.40 -4.27
C GLY A 33 -6.35 3.84 -5.71
N VAL A 34 -6.19 5.12 -6.03
CA VAL A 34 -6.43 5.67 -7.38
C VAL A 34 -5.47 5.07 -8.41
N THR A 35 -4.20 4.94 -8.07
CA THR A 35 -3.12 4.70 -9.04
C THR A 35 -2.71 3.24 -9.17
N ASP A 36 -2.74 2.47 -8.07
CA ASP A 36 -2.18 1.12 -8.03
C ASP A 36 -3.26 0.02 -7.99
N ALA A 37 -4.46 0.29 -7.46
CA ALA A 37 -5.58 -0.67 -7.50
C ALA A 37 -5.98 -1.12 -8.92
N PRO A 38 -5.92 -0.27 -9.96
CA PRO A 38 -6.07 -0.68 -11.36
C PRO A 38 -5.18 -1.85 -11.78
N ASN A 39 -3.96 -1.97 -11.24
CA ASN A 39 -3.05 -3.06 -11.61
C ASN A 39 -3.57 -4.43 -11.14
N ALA A 40 -4.37 -4.48 -10.07
CA ALA A 40 -4.97 -5.72 -9.56
C ALA A 40 -6.15 -6.20 -10.41
N ILE A 41 -6.79 -5.31 -11.17
CA ILE A 41 -8.01 -5.60 -11.94
C ILE A 41 -7.89 -5.37 -13.45
N ALA A 42 -6.75 -4.86 -13.93
CA ALA A 42 -6.54 -4.59 -15.35
C ALA A 42 -6.71 -5.86 -16.21
N THR A 43 -6.28 -7.01 -15.71
CA THR A 43 -6.35 -8.30 -16.41
C THR A 43 -7.79 -8.74 -16.66
N VAL A 44 -8.66 -8.75 -15.64
CA VAL A 44 -10.08 -9.15 -15.77
C VAL A 44 -10.89 -8.17 -16.63
N VAL A 45 -10.47 -6.90 -16.68
CA VAL A 45 -11.11 -5.89 -17.52
C VAL A 45 -10.66 -6.03 -18.98
N SER A 46 -9.36 -6.25 -19.24
CA SER A 46 -8.83 -6.40 -20.61
C SER A 46 -9.31 -7.69 -21.27
N THR A 47 -9.41 -8.79 -20.52
CA THR A 47 -9.97 -10.07 -20.99
C THR A 47 -11.49 -10.07 -21.07
N ARG A 48 -12.14 -8.99 -20.64
CA ARG A 48 -13.61 -8.82 -20.60
C ARG A 48 -14.32 -9.88 -19.73
N CYS A 49 -13.61 -10.46 -18.77
CA CYS A 49 -14.22 -11.32 -17.76
C CYS A 49 -15.16 -10.53 -16.84
N MET A 50 -14.76 -9.30 -16.50
CA MET A 50 -15.54 -8.42 -15.63
C MET A 50 -15.70 -7.03 -16.25
N PRO A 51 -16.92 -6.43 -16.23
CA PRO A 51 -17.09 -5.07 -16.69
C PRO A 51 -16.34 -4.08 -15.75
N PRO A 52 -15.76 -2.99 -16.28
CA PRO A 52 -14.89 -2.09 -15.51
C PRO A 52 -15.50 -1.57 -14.20
N ASN A 53 -16.78 -1.20 -14.20
CA ASN A 53 -17.45 -0.68 -13.01
C ASN A 53 -17.58 -1.73 -11.90
N VAL A 54 -17.80 -3.00 -12.26
CA VAL A 54 -17.88 -4.10 -11.28
C VAL A 54 -16.49 -4.42 -10.76
N ALA A 55 -15.48 -4.44 -11.64
CA ALA A 55 -14.09 -4.66 -11.24
C ALA A 55 -13.59 -3.61 -10.23
N ILE A 56 -13.93 -2.33 -10.46
CA ILE A 56 -13.62 -1.25 -9.50
C ILE A 56 -14.34 -1.45 -8.17
N ALA A 57 -15.62 -1.82 -8.18
CA ALA A 57 -16.37 -2.06 -6.95
C ALA A 57 -15.80 -3.23 -6.15
N VAL A 58 -15.47 -4.34 -6.83
CA VAL A 58 -14.79 -5.50 -6.24
C VAL A 58 -13.45 -5.07 -5.64
N ALA A 59 -12.62 -4.35 -6.40
CA ALA A 59 -11.33 -3.87 -5.91
C ALA A 59 -11.47 -2.97 -4.68
N ALA A 60 -12.43 -2.05 -4.67
CA ALA A 60 -12.66 -1.15 -3.54
C ALA A 60 -13.08 -1.92 -2.27
N VAL A 61 -13.97 -2.91 -2.40
CA VAL A 61 -14.38 -3.77 -1.27
C VAL A 61 -13.22 -4.61 -0.77
N PHE A 62 -12.50 -5.29 -1.66
CA PHE A 62 -11.40 -6.16 -1.26
C PHE A 62 -10.16 -5.39 -0.80
N ASN A 63 -9.92 -4.16 -1.25
CA ASN A 63 -8.90 -3.30 -0.66
C ASN A 63 -9.21 -2.97 0.81
N LEU A 64 -10.48 -2.71 1.12
CA LEU A 64 -10.94 -2.44 2.49
C LEU A 64 -10.79 -3.68 3.37
N VAL A 65 -11.33 -4.82 2.92
CA VAL A 65 -11.28 -6.10 3.64
C VAL A 65 -9.85 -6.62 3.75
N GLY A 66 -9.03 -6.39 2.72
CA GLY A 66 -7.62 -6.73 2.67
C GLY A 66 -6.82 -6.06 3.77
N LEU A 67 -6.97 -4.74 3.92
CA LEU A 67 -6.27 -4.02 4.97
C LEU A 67 -6.69 -4.49 6.37
N ILE A 68 -7.99 -4.52 6.65
CA ILE A 68 -8.48 -4.89 7.99
C ILE A 68 -8.16 -6.36 8.29
N GLY A 69 -8.55 -7.26 7.39
CA GLY A 69 -8.40 -8.70 7.55
C GLY A 69 -6.94 -9.13 7.66
N MET A 70 -6.07 -8.64 6.76
CA MET A 70 -4.65 -9.00 6.84
C MET A 70 -3.97 -8.43 8.07
N THR A 71 -4.37 -7.24 8.55
CA THR A 71 -3.77 -6.66 9.77
C THR A 71 -4.05 -7.50 11.02
N TYR A 72 -5.18 -8.20 11.10
CA TYR A 72 -5.43 -9.18 12.17
C TYR A 72 -4.60 -10.47 12.04
N ILE A 73 -4.16 -10.82 10.84
CA ILE A 73 -3.38 -12.03 10.57
C ILE A 73 -1.88 -11.76 10.71
N SER A 74 -1.41 -10.65 10.17
CA SER A 74 -0.01 -10.24 10.17
C SER A 74 0.16 -8.74 9.95
N THR A 75 1.02 -8.15 10.77
CA THR A 75 1.46 -6.75 10.67
C THR A 75 2.88 -6.62 10.12
N ALA A 76 3.40 -7.67 9.46
CA ALA A 76 4.80 -7.76 9.05
C ALA A 76 5.25 -6.59 8.15
N VAL A 77 4.40 -6.13 7.22
CA VAL A 77 4.72 -5.00 6.34
C VAL A 77 4.90 -3.74 7.16
N ALA A 78 3.98 -3.49 8.10
CA ALA A 78 4.06 -2.36 9.01
C ALA A 78 5.32 -2.40 9.90
N HIS A 79 5.66 -3.55 10.49
CA HIS A 79 6.87 -3.67 11.31
C HIS A 79 8.14 -3.39 10.52
N THR A 80 8.20 -3.83 9.27
CA THR A 80 9.35 -3.55 8.38
C THR A 80 9.47 -2.05 8.10
N MET A 81 8.34 -1.34 7.93
CA MET A 81 8.36 0.11 7.70
C MET A 81 8.84 0.89 8.91
N PHE A 82 8.48 0.48 10.13
CA PHE A 82 8.98 1.11 11.37
C PHE A 82 10.47 0.89 11.59
N GLY A 83 10.91 -0.36 11.46
CA GLY A 83 12.28 -0.73 11.81
C GLY A 83 13.34 -0.15 10.86
N MET A 84 12.94 0.34 9.70
CA MET A 84 13.85 0.80 8.65
C MET A 84 14.57 2.11 8.97
N VAL A 85 13.97 2.92 9.85
CA VAL A 85 14.39 4.29 10.12
C VAL A 85 14.50 4.55 11.61
N ASN A 86 15.55 5.25 12.01
CA ASN A 86 15.77 5.71 13.38
C ASN A 86 15.94 7.23 13.37
N PHE A 87 14.92 7.94 13.86
CA PHE A 87 14.91 9.41 13.93
C PHE A 87 15.63 9.97 15.16
N GLY A 88 16.24 9.11 16.00
CA GLY A 88 16.91 9.50 17.23
C GLY A 88 15.94 9.70 18.39
N THR A 89 16.36 10.48 19.38
CA THR A 89 15.60 10.71 20.62
C THR A 89 14.75 11.98 20.60
N ASP A 90 14.99 12.89 19.66
CA ASP A 90 14.20 14.12 19.51
C ASP A 90 12.93 13.84 18.69
N THR A 91 11.84 13.63 19.41
CA THR A 91 10.53 13.31 18.82
C THR A 91 9.94 14.48 18.04
N HIS A 92 10.30 15.72 18.37
CA HIS A 92 9.84 16.90 17.62
C HIS A 92 10.53 16.98 16.26
N ALA A 93 11.85 16.84 16.22
CA ALA A 93 12.60 16.77 14.98
C ALA A 93 12.15 15.58 14.11
N ALA A 94 11.93 14.42 14.73
CA ALA A 94 11.41 13.22 14.07
C ALA A 94 10.04 13.45 13.41
N LEU A 95 9.10 14.11 14.09
CA LEU A 95 7.78 14.46 13.53
C LEU A 95 7.90 15.33 12.29
N LEU A 96 8.74 16.37 12.35
CA LEU A 96 8.99 17.27 11.23
C LEU A 96 9.62 16.54 10.04
N ALA A 97 10.53 15.61 10.30
CA ALA A 97 11.15 14.78 9.27
C ALA A 97 10.16 13.82 8.62
N VAL A 98 9.29 13.16 9.40
CA VAL A 98 8.22 12.30 8.86
C VAL A 98 7.26 13.11 7.99
N LEU A 99 6.88 14.32 8.43
CA LEU A 99 6.05 15.24 7.64
C LEU A 99 6.71 15.64 6.32
N ALA A 100 7.96 16.09 6.37
CA ALA A 100 8.71 16.47 5.17
C ALA A 100 8.84 15.28 4.20
N GLY A 101 9.13 14.09 4.72
CA GLY A 101 9.16 12.85 3.95
C GLY A 101 7.82 12.51 3.30
N MET A 102 6.70 12.71 3.99
CA MET A 102 5.35 12.51 3.43
C MET A 102 5.02 13.52 2.34
N VAL A 103 5.34 14.79 2.56
CA VAL A 103 5.13 15.84 1.55
C VAL A 103 5.95 15.54 0.30
N ALA A 104 7.22 15.18 0.44
CA ALA A 104 8.09 14.81 -0.67
C ALA A 104 7.55 13.58 -1.42
N ALA A 105 7.13 12.55 -0.69
CA ALA A 105 6.53 11.36 -1.27
C ALA A 105 5.24 11.71 -2.05
N ILE A 106 4.32 12.46 -1.46
CA ILE A 106 3.07 12.86 -2.13
C ILE A 106 3.35 13.70 -3.36
N ALA A 107 4.23 14.71 -3.26
CA ALA A 107 4.60 15.56 -4.38
C ALA A 107 5.16 14.75 -5.55
N TRP A 108 6.07 13.82 -5.27
CA TRP A 108 6.60 12.90 -6.28
C TRP A 108 5.51 12.00 -6.88
N GLY A 109 4.64 11.46 -6.03
CA GLY A 109 3.53 10.61 -6.46
C GLY A 109 2.53 11.32 -7.37
N ILE A 110 2.21 12.58 -7.08
CA ILE A 110 1.35 13.45 -7.90
C ILE A 110 2.06 13.80 -9.21
N PHE A 111 3.35 14.12 -9.16
CA PHE A 111 4.14 14.41 -10.34
C PHE A 111 4.17 13.22 -11.31
N CYS A 112 4.49 12.01 -10.82
CA CYS A 112 4.48 10.80 -11.65
C CYS A 112 3.09 10.51 -12.22
N TRP A 113 2.04 10.69 -11.42
CA TRP A 113 0.66 10.53 -11.89
C TRP A 113 0.30 11.53 -12.99
N PHE A 114 0.66 12.81 -12.82
CA PHE A 114 0.42 13.86 -13.82
C PHE A 114 1.16 13.57 -15.13
N MET A 115 2.40 13.06 -15.05
CA MET A 115 3.19 12.66 -16.22
C MET A 115 2.82 11.28 -16.78
N GLY A 116 1.90 10.55 -16.15
CA GLY A 116 1.53 9.20 -16.57
C GLY A 116 2.64 8.15 -16.38
N ILE A 117 3.62 8.41 -15.52
CA ILE A 117 4.74 7.51 -15.23
C ILE A 117 4.30 6.50 -14.16
N PRO A 118 4.33 5.18 -14.44
CA PRO A 118 4.08 4.16 -13.43
C PRO A 118 5.24 4.15 -12.42
N ALA A 119 5.02 4.75 -11.25
CA ALA A 119 6.02 4.88 -10.20
C ALA A 119 5.64 4.09 -8.96
N SER A 120 6.63 3.41 -8.38
CA SER A 120 6.41 2.60 -7.17
C SER A 120 6.22 3.49 -5.94
N LYS A 121 5.03 3.40 -5.33
CA LYS A 121 4.70 4.11 -4.09
C LYS A 121 5.55 3.66 -2.90
N SER A 122 5.96 2.39 -2.90
CA SER A 122 6.81 1.83 -1.85
C SER A 122 8.18 2.50 -1.83
N HIS A 123 8.82 2.65 -3.00
CA HIS A 123 10.12 3.30 -3.12
C HIS A 123 10.06 4.77 -2.72
N MET A 124 9.05 5.47 -3.21
CA MET A 124 8.79 6.87 -2.89
C MET A 124 8.60 7.08 -1.38
N LEU A 125 7.82 6.20 -0.73
CA LEU A 125 7.58 6.25 0.71
C LEU A 125 8.86 5.99 1.51
N ILE A 126 9.56 4.89 1.18
CA ILE A 126 10.80 4.48 1.83
C ILE A 126 11.88 5.55 1.69
N ALA A 127 12.04 6.13 0.50
CA ALA A 127 12.97 7.21 0.25
C ALA A 127 12.61 8.47 1.07
N GLY A 128 11.33 8.82 1.15
CA GLY A 128 10.84 9.95 1.95
C GLY A 128 11.16 9.80 3.44
N VAL A 129 10.83 8.66 4.05
CA VAL A 129 11.09 8.44 5.49
C VAL A 129 12.58 8.29 5.79
N THR A 130 13.34 7.66 4.89
CA THR A 130 14.79 7.48 5.08
C THR A 130 15.54 8.79 4.90
N GLY A 131 15.14 9.63 3.94
CA GLY A 131 15.67 10.98 3.81
C GLY A 131 15.40 11.81 5.07
N GLY A 132 14.20 11.69 5.65
CA GLY A 132 13.88 12.30 6.94
C GLY A 132 14.77 11.79 8.08
N ALA A 133 14.99 10.49 8.17
CA ALA A 133 15.85 9.89 9.20
C ALA A 133 17.32 10.33 9.05
N ILE A 134 17.81 10.46 7.82
CA ILE A 134 19.15 10.99 7.53
C ILE A 134 19.25 12.45 7.95
N ALA A 135 18.21 13.25 7.74
CA ALA A 135 18.19 14.64 8.18
C ALA A 135 18.24 14.80 9.70
N CYS A 136 17.63 13.88 10.46
CA CYS A 136 17.64 13.90 11.93
C CYS A 136 18.91 13.30 12.54
N SER A 137 19.33 12.13 12.07
CA SER A 137 20.32 11.27 12.74
C SER A 137 21.56 10.99 11.87
N GLY A 138 21.69 11.65 10.71
CA GLY A 138 22.72 11.33 9.72
C GLY A 138 22.57 9.91 9.16
N VAL A 139 23.63 9.38 8.57
CA VAL A 139 23.62 8.01 8.00
C VAL A 139 23.28 6.93 9.05
N ALA A 140 23.53 7.19 10.33
CA ALA A 140 23.16 6.31 11.43
C ALA A 140 21.64 6.17 11.63
N GLY A 141 20.83 7.07 11.07
CA GLY A 141 19.37 6.96 11.06
C GLY A 141 18.83 5.90 10.11
N VAL A 142 19.67 5.31 9.26
CA VAL A 142 19.30 4.23 8.34
C VAL A 142 19.64 2.89 9.01
N VAL A 143 18.64 2.01 9.18
CA VAL A 143 18.87 0.69 9.77
C VAL A 143 19.22 -0.32 8.68
N PRO A 144 20.49 -0.74 8.54
CA PRO A 144 20.92 -1.51 7.36
C PRO A 144 20.28 -2.91 7.30
N ALA A 145 20.03 -3.52 8.45
CA ALA A 145 19.42 -4.84 8.53
C ALA A 145 17.98 -4.86 7.98
N GLU A 146 17.18 -3.85 8.29
CA GLU A 146 15.80 -3.74 7.80
C GLU A 146 15.78 -3.33 6.32
N TRP A 147 16.67 -2.43 5.90
CA TRP A 147 16.89 -2.11 4.48
C TRP A 147 17.28 -3.34 3.65
N ALA A 148 18.13 -4.22 4.19
CA ALA A 148 18.49 -5.47 3.53
C ALA A 148 17.26 -6.36 3.30
N LYS A 149 16.36 -6.48 4.29
CA LYS A 149 15.10 -7.24 4.12
C LYS A 149 14.24 -6.68 2.99
N VAL A 150 14.14 -5.37 2.86
CA VAL A 150 13.41 -4.73 1.75
C VAL A 150 14.03 -5.06 0.40
N ILE A 151 15.35 -4.91 0.27
CA ILE A 151 16.06 -5.21 -0.97
C ILE A 151 15.89 -6.69 -1.33
N TYR A 152 16.07 -7.60 -0.36
CA TYR A 152 15.84 -9.02 -0.57
C TYR A 152 14.40 -9.30 -1.00
N GLY A 153 13.40 -8.73 -0.33
CA GLY A 153 11.99 -8.89 -0.68
C GLY A 153 11.66 -8.35 -2.08
N MET A 154 12.32 -7.28 -2.51
CA MET A 154 12.13 -6.68 -3.82
C MET A 154 12.75 -7.52 -4.94
N VAL A 155 14.01 -7.93 -4.79
CA VAL A 155 14.67 -8.80 -5.78
C VAL A 155 13.97 -10.14 -5.84
N PHE A 156 13.62 -10.71 -4.68
CA PHE A 156 12.89 -11.97 -4.60
C PHE A 156 11.52 -11.87 -5.27
N SER A 157 10.73 -10.83 -5.00
CA SER A 157 9.38 -10.71 -5.58
C SER A 157 9.41 -10.55 -7.11
N LEU A 158 10.41 -9.86 -7.66
CA LEU A 158 10.61 -9.76 -9.11
C LEU A 158 10.94 -11.12 -9.74
N VAL A 159 11.95 -11.82 -9.20
CA VAL A 159 12.39 -13.11 -9.73
C VAL A 159 11.30 -14.17 -9.53
N ALA A 160 10.72 -14.26 -8.34
CA ALA A 160 9.65 -15.20 -8.03
C ALA A 160 8.41 -14.94 -8.89
N GLY A 161 8.00 -13.67 -9.07
CA GLY A 161 6.88 -13.31 -9.94
C GLY A 161 7.07 -13.81 -11.38
N PHE A 162 8.27 -13.62 -11.95
CA PHE A 162 8.58 -14.10 -13.30
C PHE A 162 8.62 -15.63 -13.38
N VAL A 163 9.34 -16.29 -12.47
CA VAL A 163 9.50 -17.75 -12.47
C VAL A 163 8.17 -18.46 -12.23
N LEU A 164 7.39 -18.02 -11.24
CA LEU A 164 6.08 -18.58 -10.93
C LEU A 164 5.09 -18.31 -12.07
N GLY A 165 5.09 -17.10 -12.65
CA GLY A 165 4.27 -16.79 -13.82
C GLY A 165 4.57 -17.72 -15.00
N TRP A 166 5.84 -17.90 -15.34
CA TRP A 166 6.28 -18.84 -16.38
C TRP A 166 5.86 -20.28 -16.07
N ALA A 167 6.06 -20.74 -14.84
CA ALA A 167 5.70 -22.09 -14.42
C ALA A 167 4.18 -22.32 -14.51
N VAL A 168 3.37 -21.36 -14.05
CA VAL A 168 1.91 -21.42 -14.13
C VAL A 168 1.45 -21.50 -15.58
N VAL A 169 2.01 -20.69 -16.48
CA VAL A 169 1.69 -20.76 -17.92
C VAL A 169 2.01 -22.15 -18.47
N LYS A 170 3.19 -22.71 -18.17
CA LYS A 170 3.57 -24.06 -18.65
C LYS A 170 2.66 -25.16 -18.13
N VAL A 171 2.23 -25.06 -16.87
CA VAL A 171 1.27 -26.00 -16.27
C VAL A 171 -0.09 -25.88 -16.94
N VAL A 172 -0.59 -24.65 -17.15
CA VAL A 172 -1.86 -24.40 -17.84
C VAL A 172 -1.83 -24.95 -19.26
N GLU A 173 -0.79 -24.65 -20.05
CA GLU A 173 -0.62 -25.17 -21.41
C GLU A 173 -0.71 -26.71 -21.43
N LYS A 174 -0.01 -27.37 -20.51
CA LYS A 174 0.03 -28.84 -20.44
C LYS A 174 -1.31 -29.45 -20.02
N LEU A 175 -1.98 -28.89 -19.01
CA LEU A 175 -3.24 -29.42 -18.47
C LEU A 175 -4.42 -29.18 -19.43
N PHE A 176 -4.43 -28.04 -20.14
CA PHE A 176 -5.54 -27.65 -21.00
C PHE A 176 -5.30 -27.93 -22.49
N ALA A 177 -4.16 -28.53 -22.88
CA ALA A 177 -3.80 -28.83 -24.27
C ALA A 177 -4.88 -29.60 -25.07
N ARG A 178 -5.70 -30.42 -24.38
CA ARG A 178 -6.74 -31.25 -25.00
C ARG A 178 -8.16 -30.80 -24.67
N VAL A 179 -8.32 -29.68 -23.96
CA VAL A 179 -9.62 -29.14 -23.56
C VAL A 179 -10.15 -28.24 -24.67
N SER A 180 -11.45 -28.31 -24.97
CA SER A 180 -12.05 -27.42 -25.95
C SER A 180 -11.99 -25.97 -25.47
N ARG A 181 -11.69 -25.04 -26.39
CA ARG A 181 -11.54 -23.61 -26.09
C ARG A 181 -12.76 -23.03 -25.35
N ALA A 182 -13.96 -23.47 -25.70
CA ALA A 182 -15.19 -23.02 -25.04
C ALA A 182 -15.23 -23.39 -23.54
N LYS A 183 -14.84 -24.63 -23.19
CA LYS A 183 -14.79 -25.07 -21.78
C LYS A 183 -13.66 -24.39 -21.02
N ALA A 184 -12.49 -24.26 -21.65
CA ALA A 184 -11.35 -23.58 -21.04
C ALA A 184 -11.67 -22.10 -20.76
N ASN A 185 -12.27 -21.37 -21.71
CA ASN A 185 -12.66 -19.98 -21.50
C ASN A 185 -13.63 -19.81 -20.33
N GLY A 186 -14.66 -20.66 -20.23
CA GLY A 186 -15.60 -20.60 -19.10
C GLY A 186 -14.92 -20.80 -17.74
N PHE A 187 -13.97 -21.74 -17.66
CA PHE A 187 -13.18 -21.97 -16.45
C PHE A 187 -12.26 -20.77 -16.12
N PHE A 188 -11.52 -20.25 -17.11
CA PHE A 188 -10.58 -19.15 -16.90
C PHE A 188 -11.26 -17.83 -16.58
N THR A 189 -12.48 -17.58 -17.07
CA THR A 189 -13.25 -16.40 -16.66
C THR A 189 -13.47 -16.38 -15.15
N ILE A 190 -13.98 -17.48 -14.58
CA ILE A 190 -14.22 -17.59 -13.13
C ILE A 190 -12.90 -17.49 -12.36
N PHE A 191 -11.86 -18.16 -12.84
CA PHE A 191 -10.57 -18.17 -12.17
C PHE A 191 -9.90 -16.79 -12.17
N GLN A 192 -10.00 -16.03 -13.26
CA GLN A 192 -9.49 -14.66 -13.35
C GLN A 192 -10.25 -13.73 -12.41
N ASP A 193 -11.57 -13.88 -12.28
CA ASP A 193 -12.38 -13.10 -11.33
C ASP A 193 -11.93 -13.36 -9.87
N ILE A 194 -11.70 -14.62 -9.50
CA ILE A 194 -11.14 -14.98 -8.19
C ILE A 194 -9.74 -14.38 -8.00
N CYS A 195 -8.88 -14.45 -9.02
CA CYS A 195 -7.54 -13.86 -8.96
C CYS A 195 -7.60 -12.34 -8.74
N ALA A 196 -8.50 -11.63 -9.42
CA ALA A 196 -8.68 -10.19 -9.25
C ALA A 196 -9.15 -9.83 -7.83
N VAL A 197 -10.04 -10.65 -7.25
CA VAL A 197 -10.44 -10.54 -5.84
C VAL A 197 -9.24 -10.71 -4.91
N CYS A 198 -8.45 -11.78 -5.08
CA CYS A 198 -7.28 -12.05 -4.26
C CYS A 198 -6.20 -10.97 -4.39
N LEU A 199 -5.92 -10.51 -5.62
CA LEU A 199 -4.94 -9.45 -5.88
C LEU A 199 -5.38 -8.12 -5.26
N SER A 200 -6.67 -7.78 -5.35
CA SER A 200 -7.21 -6.59 -4.70
C SER A 200 -7.11 -6.68 -3.17
N PHE A 201 -7.38 -7.85 -2.60
CA PHE A 201 -7.19 -8.08 -1.16
C PHE A 201 -5.72 -7.87 -0.75
N LEU A 202 -4.79 -8.48 -1.48
CA LEU A 202 -3.36 -8.38 -1.18
C LEU A 202 -2.82 -6.96 -1.40
N HIS A 203 -3.32 -6.24 -2.40
CA HIS A 203 -3.00 -4.84 -2.61
C HIS A 203 -3.43 -3.98 -1.41
N GLY A 204 -4.67 -4.11 -0.96
CA GLY A 204 -5.18 -3.41 0.22
C GLY A 204 -4.37 -3.70 1.48
N ALA A 205 -4.00 -4.98 1.68
CA ALA A 205 -3.13 -5.40 2.77
C ALA A 205 -1.74 -4.76 2.70
N GLN A 206 -1.10 -4.82 1.54
CA GLN A 206 0.29 -4.39 1.38
C GLN A 206 0.43 -2.86 1.45
N ASP A 207 -0.39 -2.13 0.69
CA ASP A 207 -0.28 -0.67 0.62
C ASP A 207 -0.95 0.01 1.81
N GLY A 208 -2.08 -0.52 2.27
CA GLY A 208 -2.75 -0.01 3.46
C GLY A 208 -1.84 -0.09 4.70
N GLN A 209 -1.12 -1.21 4.91
CA GLN A 209 -0.21 -1.34 6.06
C GLN A 209 0.99 -0.40 5.98
N LYS A 210 1.54 -0.13 4.79
CA LYS A 210 2.67 0.80 4.63
C LYS A 210 2.29 2.20 5.10
N PHE A 211 1.18 2.75 4.61
CA PHE A 211 0.78 4.10 4.97
C PHE A 211 0.23 4.18 6.39
N MET A 212 -0.52 3.17 6.83
CA MET A 212 -1.00 3.06 8.20
C MET A 212 0.16 3.02 9.21
N SER A 213 1.28 2.38 8.85
CA SER A 213 2.48 2.41 9.69
C SER A 213 2.98 3.85 9.89
N ILE A 214 3.08 4.66 8.83
CA ILE A 214 3.56 6.04 8.98
C ILE A 214 2.61 6.89 9.84
N ALA A 215 1.29 6.69 9.73
CA ALA A 215 0.34 7.34 10.64
C ALA A 215 0.60 6.94 12.11
N LEU A 216 0.78 5.64 12.38
CA LEU A 216 1.06 5.17 13.74
C LEU A 216 2.39 5.70 14.27
N LEU A 217 3.42 5.82 13.43
CA LEU A 217 4.70 6.44 13.79
C LEU A 217 4.51 7.91 14.17
N GLY A 218 3.80 8.69 13.34
CA GLY A 218 3.50 10.09 13.64
C GLY A 218 2.69 10.24 14.94
N ILE A 219 1.74 9.34 15.18
CA ILE A 219 1.00 9.29 16.44
C ILE A 219 1.96 9.01 17.61
N ALA A 220 2.79 7.97 17.53
CA ALA A 220 3.73 7.61 18.59
C ALA A 220 4.67 8.77 18.96
N LEU A 221 5.26 9.42 17.95
CA LEU A 221 6.16 10.55 18.15
C LEU A 221 5.45 11.75 18.78
N SER A 222 4.17 11.98 18.46
CA SER A 222 3.36 13.05 19.08
C SER A 222 3.10 12.83 20.56
N PHE A 223 3.11 11.58 21.03
CA PHE A 223 3.05 11.22 22.45
C PHE A 223 4.43 11.18 23.11
N GLY A 224 5.49 11.60 22.41
CA GLY A 224 6.87 11.57 22.93
C GLY A 224 7.53 10.18 22.88
N ASN A 225 6.94 9.22 22.18
CA ASN A 225 7.52 7.89 22.01
C ASN A 225 8.29 7.82 20.70
N THR A 226 9.53 7.32 20.73
CA THR A 226 10.36 7.12 19.53
C THR A 226 9.95 5.89 18.73
N GLU A 227 9.20 4.97 19.34
CA GLU A 227 8.68 3.77 18.71
C GLU A 227 7.16 3.61 18.95
N PRO A 228 6.42 3.06 17.98
CA PRO A 228 5.02 2.68 18.18
C PRO A 228 4.84 1.65 19.30
N SER A 229 3.71 1.72 20.01
CA SER A 229 3.33 0.74 21.02
C SER A 229 3.25 -0.68 20.45
N ALA A 230 3.71 -1.67 21.22
CA ALA A 230 3.57 -3.10 20.88
C ALA A 230 2.10 -3.59 20.83
N ASP A 231 1.16 -2.76 21.29
CA ASP A 231 -0.28 -3.05 21.38
C ASP A 231 -0.98 -3.19 20.00
N GLY A 232 -0.23 -3.11 18.90
CA GLY A 232 -0.76 -3.26 17.53
C GLY A 232 -1.46 -2.02 16.99
N PHE A 233 -2.19 -2.19 15.87
CA PHE A 233 -2.91 -1.11 15.21
C PHE A 233 -4.31 -0.91 15.81
N PRO A 234 -4.70 0.32 16.18
CA PRO A 234 -6.04 0.55 16.69
C PRO A 234 -7.09 0.46 15.58
N LEU A 235 -8.27 -0.09 15.90
CA LEU A 235 -9.34 -0.35 14.93
C LEU A 235 -9.81 0.89 14.18
N TRP A 236 -9.90 2.04 14.86
CA TRP A 236 -10.32 3.28 14.20
C TRP A 236 -9.33 3.69 13.09
N LEU A 237 -8.02 3.50 13.30
CA LEU A 237 -6.99 3.81 12.32
C LEU A 237 -7.07 2.86 11.12
N MET A 238 -7.26 1.55 11.39
CA MET A 238 -7.49 0.55 10.35
C MET A 238 -8.71 0.92 9.48
N ILE A 239 -9.82 1.32 10.13
CA ILE A 239 -11.06 1.70 9.43
C ILE A 239 -10.81 2.92 8.54
N ILE A 240 -10.27 4.02 9.06
CA ILE A 240 -10.09 5.25 8.25
C ILE A 240 -9.09 5.04 7.10
N CYS A 241 -7.99 4.31 7.31
CA CYS A 241 -7.03 4.01 6.24
C CYS A 241 -7.66 3.08 5.19
N SER A 242 -8.46 2.09 5.61
CA SER A 242 -9.15 1.17 4.70
C SER A 242 -10.21 1.88 3.86
N LEU A 243 -10.92 2.84 4.45
CA LEU A 243 -11.87 3.69 3.73
C LEU A 243 -11.16 4.62 2.75
N ALA A 244 -9.99 5.17 3.11
CA ALA A 244 -9.21 6.02 2.21
C ALA A 244 -8.74 5.27 0.96
N ILE A 245 -8.14 4.08 1.10
CA ILE A 245 -7.69 3.28 -0.07
C ILE A 245 -8.88 2.81 -0.92
N SER A 246 -10.00 2.44 -0.27
CA SER A 246 -11.23 2.02 -0.94
C SER A 246 -11.87 3.17 -1.73
N ALA A 247 -11.99 4.35 -1.12
CA ALA A 247 -12.51 5.55 -1.78
C ALA A 247 -11.61 5.97 -2.95
N GLY A 248 -10.29 5.96 -2.77
CA GLY A 248 -9.33 6.20 -3.85
C GLY A 248 -9.53 5.26 -5.04
N THR A 249 -9.69 3.96 -4.75
CA THR A 249 -9.97 2.92 -5.76
C THR A 249 -11.25 3.23 -6.54
N ALA A 250 -12.33 3.59 -5.83
CA ALA A 250 -13.63 3.88 -6.42
C ALA A 250 -13.63 5.13 -7.32
N ILE A 251 -12.92 6.19 -6.92
CA ILE A 251 -12.88 7.47 -7.64
C ILE A 251 -11.96 7.40 -8.86
N GLY A 252 -10.77 6.81 -8.69
CA GLY A 252 -9.66 6.97 -9.63
C GLY A 252 -9.48 5.85 -10.66
N GLY A 253 -10.04 4.67 -10.40
CA GLY A 253 -9.67 3.47 -11.14
C GLY A 253 -9.88 3.57 -12.66
N LYS A 254 -10.91 4.28 -13.10
CA LYS A 254 -11.33 4.31 -14.52
C LYS A 254 -10.27 4.86 -15.48
N ARG A 255 -9.55 5.93 -15.08
CA ARG A 255 -8.59 6.60 -15.97
C ARG A 255 -7.33 5.77 -16.17
N ILE A 256 -6.83 5.13 -15.11
CA ILE A 256 -5.62 4.31 -15.16
C ILE A 256 -5.92 2.92 -15.73
N ILE A 257 -7.09 2.30 -15.43
CA ILE A 257 -7.52 1.06 -16.08
C ILE A 257 -7.53 1.24 -17.59
N LYS A 258 -8.01 2.37 -18.10
CA LYS A 258 -7.99 2.63 -19.55
C LYS A 258 -6.56 2.55 -20.11
N ASN A 259 -5.58 3.15 -19.44
CA ASN A 259 -4.20 3.16 -19.93
C ASN A 259 -3.52 1.77 -19.76
N VAL A 260 -3.67 1.13 -18.60
CA VAL A 260 -2.99 -0.16 -18.31
C VAL A 260 -3.67 -1.32 -19.04
N ALA A 261 -4.99 -1.33 -19.16
CA ALA A 261 -5.72 -2.43 -19.79
C ALA A 261 -5.81 -2.32 -21.31
N MET A 262 -5.69 -1.12 -21.89
CA MET A 262 -5.82 -0.91 -23.34
C MET A 262 -4.51 -0.56 -24.05
N ASP A 263 -3.55 0.09 -23.39
CA ASP A 263 -2.32 0.55 -24.05
C ASP A 263 -1.12 -0.38 -23.78
N MET A 264 -1.19 -1.28 -22.78
CA MET A 264 -0.14 -2.27 -22.48
C MET A 264 -0.43 -3.68 -23.02
N VAL A 265 -1.57 -3.91 -23.66
CA VAL A 265 -1.98 -5.20 -24.25
C VAL A 265 -1.96 -5.12 -25.78
#